data_AF-V6Z636-F1
#
_entry.id   AF-V6Z636-F1
#
_cell.length_a   1.000
_cell.length_b   1.000
_cell.length_c   1.000
_cell.angle_alpha   90.00
_cell.angle_beta   90.00
_cell.angle_gamma   90.00
#
_symmetry.space_group_name_H-M   'P 1'
#
loop_
_entity.id
_entity.type
_entity.pdbx_description
1 polymer ?
#
loop_
_entity_poly.entity_id
_entity_poly.type
_entity_poly.pdbx_seq_one_letter_code
_entity_poly.pdbx_strand_id
1 'polypeptide(L)' 'MVKMTFQLLGQPKIFQDNEEQFFTFAKVSALLYYLVLNGTFQREMAASLLWGNKSTQTAKKI' A
#
# COMPACT_ATOMS: atom_id res chain seq x y z
N MET A 1 -16.03 8.76 16.41
CA MET A 1 -15.42 8.98 15.07
C MET A 1 -14.00 8.46 15.18
N VAL A 2 -13.58 7.54 14.31
CA VAL A 2 -12.21 6.99 14.30
C VAL A 2 -11.34 7.88 13.43
N LYS A 3 -10.16 8.26 13.90
CA LYS A 3 -9.21 9.12 13.17
C LYS A 3 -7.99 8.31 12.74
N MET A 4 -7.69 8.33 11.46
CA MET A 4 -6.50 7.69 10.89
C MET A 4 -5.49 8.78 10.53
N THR A 5 -4.25 8.65 11.04
CA THR A 5 -3.16 9.60 10.79
C THR A 5 -1.97 8.87 10.20
N PHE A 6 -1.32 9.48 9.20
CA PHE A 6 -0.21 8.88 8.48
C PHE A 6 1.01 9.77 8.60
N GLN A 7 2.12 9.23 9.10
CA GLN A 7 3.41 9.88 9.02
C GLN A 7 4.06 9.42 7.71
N LEU A 8 4.22 10.35 6.77
CA LEU A 8 4.72 10.02 5.44
C LEU A 8 6.23 10.24 5.29
N LEU A 9 6.76 11.25 5.99
CA LEU A 9 8.17 11.62 5.91
C LEU A 9 8.98 10.92 7.01
N GLY A 10 10.18 10.46 6.65
CA GLY A 10 11.04 9.67 7.51
C GLY A 10 10.66 8.19 7.46
N GLN A 11 10.47 7.56 8.62
CA GLN A 11 9.94 6.19 8.68
C GLN A 11 8.41 6.24 8.57
N PRO A 12 7.81 5.63 7.53
CA PRO A 12 6.38 5.69 7.33
C PRO A 12 5.63 4.94 8.44
N LYS A 13 4.70 5.62 9.10
CA LYS A 13 3.91 5.08 10.21
C LYS A 13 2.43 5.36 10.04
N ILE A 14 1.61 4.45 10.54
CA ILE A 14 0.15 4.52 10.45
C ILE A 14 -0.39 4.52 11.88
N PHE A 15 -1.27 5.47 12.19
CA PHE A 15 -1.88 5.61 13.51
C PHE A 15 -3.39 5.55 13.40
N GLN A 16 -4.02 4.80 14.29
CA GLN A 16 -5.47 4.81 14.51
C GLN A 16 -5.73 5.33 15.92
N ASP A 17 -6.46 6.44 16.03
CA ASP A 17 -6.79 7.06 17.32
C ASP A 17 -5.55 7.31 18.21
N ASN A 18 -4.43 7.70 17.59
CA ASN A 18 -3.09 7.90 18.15
C ASN A 18 -2.31 6.64 18.56
N GLU A 19 -2.83 5.44 18.31
CA GLU A 19 -2.08 4.19 18.47
C GLU A 19 -1.42 3.77 17.16
N GLU A 20 -0.12 3.46 17.22
CA GLU A 20 0.63 2.98 16.05
C GLU A 20 0.12 1.59 15.64
N GLN A 21 -0.30 1.47 14.39
CA GLN A 21 -0.81 0.23 13.81
C GLN A 21 0.25 -0.45 12.96
N PHE A 22 0.49 -1.71 13.27
CA PHE A 22 1.37 -2.58 12.49
C PHE A 22 0.52 -3.59 11.71
N PHE A 23 0.66 -3.56 10.39
CA PHE A 23 0.03 -4.55 9.53
C PHE A 23 0.92 -5.79 9.42
N THR A 24 0.32 -6.97 9.52
CA THR A 24 1.01 -8.27 9.37
C THR A 24 1.76 -8.37 8.04
N PHE A 25 1.26 -7.68 7.00
CA PHE A 25 1.88 -7.65 5.68
C PHE A 25 2.33 -6.22 5.34
N ALA A 26 3.63 -6.05 5.10
CA ALA A 26 4.22 -4.77 4.66
C ALA A 26 3.55 -4.21 3.38
N LYS A 27 2.98 -5.10 2.56
CA LYS A 27 2.18 -4.76 1.36
C LYS A 27 0.98 -3.88 1.69
N VAL A 28 0.30 -4.12 2.81
CA VAL A 28 -0.86 -3.32 3.22
C VAL A 28 -0.41 -1.91 3.60
N SER A 29 0.68 -1.79 4.36
CA SER A 29 1.28 -0.50 4.70
C SER A 29 1.68 0.30 3.45
N ALA A 30 2.31 -0.36 2.48
CA ALA A 30 2.70 0.27 1.21
C ALA A 30 1.49 0.72 0.38
N LEU A 31 0.42 -0.08 0.33
CA LEU A 31 -0.82 0.27 -0.38
C LEU A 31 -1.48 1.49 0.24
N LEU A 32 -1.65 1.50 1.57
CA LEU A 32 -2.23 2.60 2.32
C LEU A 32 -1.41 3.88 2.15
N TYR A 33 -0.09 3.77 2.25
CA TYR A 33 0.82 4.88 2.01
C TYR A 33 0.65 5.48 0.61
N TYR A 34 0.58 4.62 -0.41
CA TYR A 34 0.36 5.06 -1.79
C TYR A 34 -1.00 5.73 -1.97
N LEU A 35 -2.05 5.17 -1.37
CA LEU A 35 -3.41 5.70 -1.44
C LEU A 35 -3.54 7.07 -0.78
N VAL A 36 -2.85 7.29 0.35
CA VAL A 36 -2.81 8.60 1.01
C VAL A 36 -2.06 9.63 0.16
N LEU A 37 -1.00 9.24 -0.53
CA LEU A 37 -0.24 10.15 -1.39
C LEU A 37 -0.95 10.49 -2.71
N ASN A 38 -1.57 9.51 -3.36
CA ASN A 38 -2.10 9.65 -4.72
C ASN A 38 -3.63 9.79 -4.76
N GLY A 39 -4.32 9.53 -3.65
CA GLY A 39 -5.77 9.63 -3.49
C GLY A 39 -6.59 8.53 -4.18
N THR A 40 -6.13 8.05 -5.34
CA THR A 40 -6.81 7.00 -6.13
C THR A 40 -5.79 5.98 -6.63
N PHE A 41 -6.26 4.76 -6.87
CA PHE A 41 -5.43 3.72 -7.49
C PHE A 41 -6.15 3.09 -8.68
N GLN A 42 -5.40 2.80 -9.74
CA GLN A 42 -5.81 1.85 -10.77
C GLN A 42 -5.33 0.45 -10.36
N ARG A 43 -6.12 -0.58 -10.68
CA ARG A 43 -5.84 -1.98 -10.27
C ARG A 43 -4.46 -2.43 -10.72
N GLU A 44 -4.05 -2.02 -11.91
CA GLU A 44 -2.77 -2.33 -12.55
C GLU A 44 -1.61 -1.73 -11.76
N MET A 45 -1.77 -0.50 -11.27
CA MET A 45 -0.78 0.19 -10.44
C MET A 45 -0.65 -0.49 -9.07
N ALA A 46 -1.77 -0.85 -8.43
CA ALA A 46 -1.75 -1.62 -7.18
C ALA A 46 -1.10 -2.99 -7.39
N ALA A 47 -1.37 -3.66 -8.51
CA ALA A 47 -0.75 -4.93 -8.83
C ALA A 47 0.78 -4.79 -8.99
N SER A 48 1.23 -3.77 -9.71
CA SER A 48 2.65 -3.48 -9.89
C SER A 48 3.34 -3.09 -8.58
N LEU A 49 2.70 -2.28 -7.73
CA LEU A 49 3.24 -1.86 -6.43
C LEU A 49 3.38 -3.04 -5.46
N LEU A 50 2.37 -3.92 -5.42
CA LEU A 50 2.29 -5.00 -4.43
C LEU A 50 3.05 -6.26 -4.85
N TRP A 51 3.18 -6.54 -6.14
CA TRP A 51 3.83 -7.76 -6.63
C TRP A 51 5.10 -7.48 -7.45
N GLY A 52 5.50 -6.20 -7.59
CA GLY A 52 6.57 -5.78 -8.49
C GLY A 52 6.14 -5.96 -9.95
N ASN A 53 6.86 -5.33 -10.89
CA ASN A 53 6.69 -5.61 -12.32
C ASN A 53 7.14 -7.04 -12.62
N LYS A 54 6.35 -8.04 -12.22
CA LYS A 54 6.29 -9.30 -12.93
C LYS A 54 5.61 -8.97 -14.23
N SER A 55 6.43 -8.64 -15.22
CA SER A 55 6.09 -8.80 -16.63
C SER A 55 5.22 -10.04 -16.72
N THR A 56 4.00 -9.86 -17.18
CA THR A 56 2.98 -10.88 -17.38
C THR A 56 3.36 -11.84 -18.52
N GLN A 57 4.64 -12.22 -18.62
CA GLN A 57 5.12 -13.36 -19.42
C GLN A 57 4.97 -14.67 -18.64
N THR A 58 3.80 -14.95 -18.10
CA THR A 58 3.39 -16.34 -17.86
C THR A 58 1.86 -16.45 -17.90
N ALA A 59 1.26 -15.99 -18.99
CA ALA A 59 -0.11 -16.33 -19.38
C ALA A 59 -0.16 -16.87 -20.82
N LYS A 60 0.85 -17.65 -21.21
CA LYS A 60 0.78 -18.58 -22.34
C LYS A 60 1.40 -19.89 -21.88
N LYS A 61 0.61 -20.69 -21.17
CA LYS A 61 0.84 -22.13 -21.16
C LYS A 61 -0.05 -22.68 -22.28
N ILE A 62 0.63 -22.99 -23.38
CA ILE A 62 0.16 -23.78 -24.53
C ILE A 62 -0.15 -25.18 -24.01
#